data_AF-A0A2V6NSF4-F1
#
_entry.id   AF-A0A2V6NSF4-F1
#
_cell.length_a   1.000
_cell.length_b   1.000
_cell.length_c   1.000
_cell.angle_alpha   90.00
_cell.angle_beta   90.00
_cell.angle_gamma   90.00
#
_symmetry.space_group_name_H-M   'P 1'
#
loop_
_entity.id
_entity.type
_entity.pdbx_description
1 polymer ?
#
loop_
_entity_poly.entity_id
_entity_poly.type
_entity_poly.pdbx_seq_one_letter_code
_entity_poly.pdbx_strand_id
1 'polypeptide(L)'
;MEVERLNLLSVALGLACLAGLNLYLTVFATGLAIHFHWIVLAPQYQSLAILGEPIVITISGVLFLLEFFADKIPWIDSAWDAVHTIIRPIGGALLAIQVLGHSSPTLDVIIVLLAGTTALATHTAKATTRLLSNTSPEPFSNIALSVGEDAAVIGGLALLHYHPIVAFSIFLIALAAFFYFAPKILRATKVKLWLVWRKLNEPAFFHREATLPLNLPAKLASVFSKQNLLGETISWAVPCVSGRGRRIAPNLFGALVATNEEPRKLTFVGRKGTKPVAQTIELDGMTIAREPKFLSENLVIFPAEGRGQKYSFVFPRSRAAEIEKIGDYLRQILRFPPATETLLQGSTATSSAT
;
A
#
# COMPACT_ATOMS: atom_id res chain seq x y z
N MET A 1 -36.96 2.05 -20.05
CA MET A 1 -35.86 2.95 -20.46
C MET A 1 -34.77 3.08 -19.40
N GLU A 2 -35.07 3.45 -18.14
CA GLU A 2 -34.01 3.62 -17.10
C GLU A 2 -33.36 2.28 -16.68
N VAL A 3 -34.15 1.26 -16.39
CA VAL A 3 -33.66 -0.08 -16.00
C VAL A 3 -32.79 -0.71 -17.10
N GLU A 4 -33.15 -0.48 -18.35
CA GLU A 4 -32.42 -1.01 -19.51
C GLU A 4 -31.05 -0.33 -19.68
N ARG A 5 -30.97 0.99 -19.50
CA ARG A 5 -29.70 1.72 -19.48
C ARG A 5 -28.82 1.29 -18.31
N LEU A 6 -29.42 1.06 -17.14
CA LEU A 6 -28.69 0.53 -15.98
C LEU A 6 -28.14 -0.87 -16.25
N ASN A 7 -28.90 -1.75 -16.91
CA ASN A 7 -28.42 -3.08 -17.30
C ASN A 7 -27.23 -2.99 -18.27
N LEU A 8 -27.30 -2.12 -19.28
CA LEU A 8 -26.19 -1.91 -20.21
C LEU A 8 -24.92 -1.44 -19.49
N LEU A 9 -25.04 -0.43 -18.62
CA LEU A 9 -23.92 0.05 -17.81
C LEU A 9 -23.38 -1.04 -16.86
N SER A 10 -24.28 -1.84 -16.29
CA SER A 10 -23.94 -2.95 -15.39
C SER A 10 -23.08 -3.99 -16.11
N VAL A 11 -23.50 -4.41 -17.32
CA VAL A 11 -22.75 -5.36 -18.14
C VAL A 11 -21.43 -4.75 -18.61
N ALA A 12 -21.43 -3.49 -19.07
CA ALA A 12 -20.23 -2.83 -19.59
C ALA A 12 -19.14 -2.66 -18.51
N LEU A 13 -19.49 -2.06 -17.37
CA LEU A 13 -18.57 -1.85 -16.27
C LEU A 13 -18.25 -3.15 -15.53
N GLY A 14 -19.19 -4.09 -15.49
CA GLY A 14 -18.98 -5.44 -14.98
C GLY A 14 -17.91 -6.18 -15.77
N LEU A 15 -18.04 -6.26 -17.09
CA LEU A 15 -17.02 -6.87 -17.95
C LEU A 15 -15.66 -6.16 -17.85
N ALA A 16 -15.65 -4.82 -17.74
CA ALA A 16 -14.42 -4.07 -17.51
C ALA A 16 -13.76 -4.43 -16.16
N CYS A 17 -14.57 -4.59 -15.10
CA CYS A 17 -14.10 -5.04 -13.78
C CYS A 17 -13.47 -6.43 -13.85
N LEU A 18 -14.17 -7.40 -14.46
CA LEU A 18 -13.69 -8.76 -14.63
C LEU A 18 -12.42 -8.83 -15.50
N ALA A 19 -12.33 -7.98 -16.54
CA ALA A 19 -11.12 -7.86 -17.34
C ALA A 19 -9.92 -7.34 -16.53
N GLY A 20 -10.17 -6.50 -15.52
CA GLY A 20 -9.16 -6.11 -14.54
C GLY A 20 -8.63 -7.29 -13.71
N LEU A 21 -9.43 -8.31 -13.42
CA LEU A 21 -9.00 -9.54 -12.73
C LEU A 21 -8.31 -10.51 -13.69
N ASN A 22 -8.98 -10.90 -14.77
CA ASN A 22 -8.48 -11.81 -15.81
C ASN A 22 -9.13 -11.46 -17.17
N LEU A 23 -8.45 -10.63 -17.97
CA LEU A 23 -8.94 -10.21 -19.29
C LEU A 23 -9.16 -11.40 -20.21
N TYR A 24 -8.19 -12.31 -20.26
CA TYR A 24 -8.23 -13.43 -21.17
C TYR A 24 -9.32 -14.42 -20.83
N LEU A 25 -9.49 -14.75 -19.54
CA LEU A 25 -10.61 -15.58 -19.09
C LEU A 25 -11.95 -14.90 -19.33
N THR A 26 -12.06 -13.59 -19.11
CA THR A 26 -13.29 -12.82 -19.36
C THR A 26 -13.71 -12.93 -20.82
N VAL A 27 -12.77 -12.71 -21.75
CA VAL A 27 -13.01 -12.82 -23.20
C VAL A 27 -13.30 -14.27 -23.60
N PHE A 28 -12.48 -15.21 -23.13
CA PHE A 28 -12.59 -16.62 -23.48
C PHE A 28 -13.91 -17.24 -23.04
N ALA A 29 -14.29 -17.07 -21.77
CA ALA A 29 -15.52 -17.64 -21.22
C ALA A 29 -16.77 -16.99 -21.84
N THR A 30 -16.75 -15.67 -22.06
CA THR A 30 -17.84 -14.97 -22.77
C THR A 30 -17.94 -15.48 -24.21
N GLY A 31 -16.81 -15.63 -24.90
CA GLY A 31 -16.74 -16.13 -26.26
C GLY A 31 -17.28 -17.56 -26.39
N LEU A 32 -16.87 -18.48 -25.52
CA LEU A 32 -17.40 -19.85 -25.48
C LEU A 32 -18.92 -19.86 -25.26
N ALA A 33 -19.42 -19.04 -24.32
CA ALA A 33 -20.84 -18.98 -24.03
C ALA A 33 -21.67 -18.51 -25.24
N ILE A 34 -21.13 -17.57 -26.03
CA ILE A 34 -21.74 -17.10 -27.27
C ILE A 34 -21.64 -18.17 -28.37
N HIS A 35 -20.44 -18.73 -28.58
CA HIS A 35 -20.15 -19.68 -29.66
C HIS A 35 -20.94 -20.98 -29.56
N PHE A 36 -21.06 -21.52 -28.34
CA PHE A 36 -21.84 -22.73 -28.08
C PHE A 36 -23.31 -22.46 -27.74
N HIS A 37 -23.76 -21.21 -27.89
CA HIS A 37 -25.14 -20.80 -27.61
C HIS A 37 -25.62 -21.11 -26.18
N TRP A 38 -24.71 -21.09 -25.20
CA TRP A 38 -25.08 -21.16 -23.78
C TRP A 38 -25.84 -19.91 -23.34
N ILE A 39 -25.57 -18.78 -24.01
CA ILE A 39 -26.33 -17.54 -23.88
C ILE A 39 -26.82 -17.09 -25.25
N VAL A 40 -28.03 -16.53 -25.28
CA VAL A 40 -28.56 -15.84 -26.46
C VAL A 40 -28.40 -14.34 -26.23
N LEU A 41 -27.64 -13.67 -27.09
CA LEU A 41 -27.43 -12.23 -27.00
C LEU A 41 -28.73 -11.50 -27.37
N ALA A 42 -29.18 -10.61 -26.48
CA ALA A 42 -30.23 -9.66 -26.82
C ALA A 42 -29.71 -8.65 -27.86
N PRO A 43 -30.59 -8.02 -28.68
CA PRO A 43 -30.17 -7.13 -29.77
C PRO A 43 -29.18 -6.03 -29.34
N GLN A 44 -29.36 -5.48 -28.15
CA GLN A 44 -28.48 -4.45 -27.58
C GLN A 44 -27.06 -4.93 -27.24
N TYR A 45 -26.83 -6.24 -27.14
CA TYR A 45 -25.52 -6.84 -26.88
C TYR A 45 -24.90 -7.48 -28.13
N GLN A 46 -25.50 -7.31 -29.31
CA GLN A 46 -25.11 -8.04 -30.51
C GLN A 46 -23.65 -7.77 -30.93
N SER A 47 -23.12 -6.60 -30.61
CA SER A 47 -21.71 -6.25 -30.82
C SER A 47 -20.72 -7.14 -30.06
N LEU A 48 -21.15 -7.85 -29.00
CA LEU A 48 -20.33 -8.87 -28.31
C LEU A 48 -20.21 -10.17 -29.12
N ALA A 49 -21.01 -10.39 -30.17
CA ALA A 49 -20.99 -11.62 -30.95
C ALA A 49 -19.59 -11.92 -31.53
N ILE A 50 -18.79 -10.89 -31.79
CA ILE A 50 -17.40 -11.02 -32.26
C ILE A 50 -16.51 -11.83 -31.30
N LEU A 51 -16.84 -11.86 -30.00
CA LEU A 51 -16.10 -12.66 -29.01
C LEU A 51 -16.32 -14.16 -29.23
N GLY A 52 -17.43 -14.54 -29.87
CA GLY A 52 -17.76 -15.92 -30.23
C GLY A 52 -17.02 -16.45 -31.47
N GLU A 53 -16.21 -15.62 -32.13
CA GLU A 53 -15.40 -16.05 -33.28
C GLU A 53 -14.31 -17.06 -32.86
N PRO A 54 -14.16 -18.21 -33.55
CA PRO A 54 -13.20 -19.25 -33.16
C PRO A 54 -11.77 -18.75 -32.97
N ILE A 55 -11.34 -17.78 -33.78
CA ILE A 55 -10.01 -17.17 -33.69
C ILE A 55 -9.85 -16.38 -32.38
N VAL A 56 -10.87 -15.62 -31.95
CA VAL A 56 -10.85 -14.83 -30.71
C VAL A 56 -10.86 -15.76 -29.50
N ILE A 57 -11.68 -16.82 -29.53
CA ILE A 57 -11.72 -17.86 -28.50
C ILE A 57 -10.37 -18.57 -28.39
N THR A 58 -9.76 -18.93 -29.52
CA THR A 58 -8.47 -19.64 -29.52
C THR A 58 -7.37 -18.76 -28.93
N ILE A 59 -7.25 -17.50 -29.38
CA ILE A 59 -6.22 -16.58 -28.89
C ILE A 59 -6.42 -16.27 -27.41
N SER A 60 -7.65 -15.95 -26.99
CA SER A 60 -7.95 -15.66 -25.58
C SER A 60 -7.75 -16.89 -24.69
N GLY A 61 -8.10 -18.09 -25.16
CA GLY A 61 -7.85 -19.34 -24.44
C GLY A 61 -6.35 -19.63 -24.26
N VAL A 62 -5.54 -19.46 -25.30
CA VAL A 62 -4.07 -19.61 -25.20
C VAL A 62 -3.49 -18.59 -24.23
N LEU A 63 -3.87 -17.32 -24.34
CA LEU A 63 -3.38 -16.26 -23.43
C LEU A 63 -3.85 -16.49 -21.99
N PHE A 64 -5.06 -17.01 -21.79
CA PHE A 64 -5.54 -17.41 -20.47
C PHE A 64 -4.71 -18.57 -19.90
N LEU A 65 -4.39 -19.59 -20.69
CA LEU A 65 -3.51 -20.67 -20.23
C LEU A 65 -2.14 -20.15 -19.82
N LEU A 66 -1.55 -19.26 -20.63
CA LEU A 66 -0.27 -18.62 -20.30
C LEU A 66 -0.36 -17.84 -18.99
N GLU A 67 -1.40 -17.03 -18.80
CA GLU A 67 -1.65 -16.32 -17.54
C GLU A 67 -1.80 -17.28 -16.36
N PHE A 68 -2.61 -18.33 -16.52
CA PHE A 68 -2.86 -19.33 -15.48
C PHE A 68 -1.56 -20.00 -15.01
N PHE A 69 -0.62 -20.28 -15.91
CA PHE A 69 0.68 -20.83 -15.53
C PHE A 69 1.65 -19.77 -14.99
N ALA A 70 1.66 -18.57 -15.60
CA ALA A 70 2.48 -17.44 -15.14
C ALA A 70 2.19 -17.08 -13.69
N ASP A 71 0.92 -17.07 -13.29
CA ASP A 71 0.46 -16.75 -11.95
C ASP A 71 0.96 -17.71 -10.85
N LYS A 72 1.44 -18.90 -11.24
CA LYS A 72 1.94 -19.91 -10.29
C LYS A 72 3.44 -19.81 -10.05
N ILE A 73 4.17 -19.06 -10.88
CA ILE A 73 5.62 -18.94 -10.78
C ILE A 73 5.96 -17.55 -10.18
N PRO A 74 6.60 -17.50 -9.00
CA PRO A 74 7.03 -16.23 -8.41
C PRO A 74 7.90 -15.42 -9.37
N TRP A 75 7.75 -14.09 -9.34
CA TRP A 75 8.39 -13.12 -10.22
C TRP A 75 7.87 -13.08 -11.65
N ILE A 76 7.51 -14.24 -12.24
CA ILE A 76 6.83 -14.28 -13.54
C ILE A 76 5.44 -13.66 -13.40
N ASP A 77 4.72 -13.98 -12.32
CA ASP A 77 3.46 -13.33 -11.92
C ASP A 77 3.55 -11.79 -11.96
N SER A 78 4.61 -11.26 -11.35
CA SER A 78 4.83 -9.83 -11.18
C SER A 78 5.21 -9.16 -12.51
N ALA A 79 6.02 -9.84 -13.34
CA ALA A 79 6.37 -9.36 -14.67
C ALA A 79 5.14 -9.36 -15.60
N TRP A 80 4.32 -10.41 -15.54
CA TRP A 80 3.06 -10.50 -16.27
C TRP A 80 2.11 -9.36 -15.85
N ASP A 81 1.92 -9.14 -14.55
CA ASP A 81 1.07 -8.08 -14.03
C ASP A 81 1.57 -6.67 -14.40
N ALA A 82 2.89 -6.48 -14.50
CA ALA A 82 3.47 -5.22 -14.93
C ALA A 82 3.06 -4.86 -16.38
N VAL A 83 3.18 -5.82 -17.31
CA VAL A 83 2.73 -5.66 -18.70
C VAL A 83 1.22 -5.40 -18.75
N HIS A 84 0.46 -6.14 -17.95
CA HIS A 84 -1.00 -6.09 -17.95
C HIS A 84 -1.60 -4.86 -17.26
N THR A 85 -0.77 -4.07 -16.57
CA THR A 85 -1.16 -2.75 -16.08
C THR A 85 -1.58 -1.81 -17.23
N ILE A 86 -1.13 -2.06 -18.46
CA ILE A 86 -1.52 -1.32 -19.66
C ILE A 86 -2.57 -2.08 -20.47
N ILE A 87 -2.38 -3.39 -20.67
CA ILE A 87 -3.25 -4.19 -21.55
C ILE A 87 -4.68 -4.30 -21.01
N ARG A 88 -4.85 -4.53 -19.69
CA ARG A 88 -6.19 -4.76 -19.11
C ARG A 88 -7.08 -3.52 -19.12
N PRO A 89 -6.61 -2.30 -18.78
CA PRO A 89 -7.43 -1.10 -18.95
C PRO A 89 -7.94 -0.91 -20.38
N ILE A 90 -7.09 -1.17 -21.37
CA ILE A 90 -7.46 -1.09 -22.78
C ILE A 90 -8.51 -2.17 -23.11
N GLY A 91 -8.26 -3.43 -22.74
CA GLY A 91 -9.19 -4.53 -22.99
C GLY A 91 -10.55 -4.33 -22.32
N GLY A 92 -10.58 -3.88 -21.07
CA GLY A 92 -11.81 -3.55 -20.35
C GLY A 92 -12.59 -2.41 -20.98
N ALA A 93 -11.90 -1.36 -21.46
CA ALA A 93 -12.51 -0.28 -22.21
C ALA A 93 -13.13 -0.75 -23.53
N LEU A 94 -12.41 -1.59 -24.28
CA LEU A 94 -12.92 -2.16 -25.53
C LEU A 94 -14.16 -3.04 -25.31
N LEU A 95 -14.16 -3.88 -24.27
CA LEU A 95 -15.34 -4.68 -23.91
C LEU A 95 -16.54 -3.79 -23.56
N ALA A 96 -16.33 -2.71 -22.81
CA ALA A 96 -17.40 -1.78 -22.47
C ALA A 96 -17.96 -1.05 -23.71
N ILE A 97 -17.10 -0.67 -24.66
CA ILE A 97 -17.53 -0.10 -25.95
C ILE A 97 -18.36 -1.12 -26.73
N GLN A 98 -17.96 -2.40 -26.77
CA GLN A 98 -18.75 -3.43 -27.44
C GLN A 98 -20.13 -3.62 -26.79
N VAL A 99 -20.27 -3.40 -25.48
CA VAL A 99 -21.58 -3.47 -24.80
C VAL A 99 -22.44 -2.23 -25.07
N LEU A 100 -21.86 -1.04 -24.97
CA LEU A 100 -22.60 0.23 -25.01
C LEU A 100 -22.83 0.75 -26.43
N GLY A 101 -22.06 0.25 -27.39
CA GLY A 101 -22.06 0.71 -28.78
C GLY A 101 -21.41 2.08 -28.97
N HIS A 102 -21.09 2.40 -30.23
CA HIS A 102 -20.53 3.68 -30.61
C HIS A 102 -21.66 4.68 -30.85
N SER A 103 -21.90 5.56 -29.88
CA SER A 103 -23.00 6.54 -29.94
C SER A 103 -22.52 7.93 -30.35
N SER A 104 -21.39 8.39 -29.78
CA SER A 104 -20.73 9.64 -30.17
C SER A 104 -19.28 9.63 -29.66
N PRO A 105 -18.35 10.39 -30.30
CA PRO A 105 -16.96 10.46 -29.85
C PRO A 105 -16.82 10.86 -28.38
N THR A 106 -17.67 11.76 -27.88
CA THR A 106 -17.67 12.19 -26.48
C THR A 106 -18.04 11.06 -25.53
N LEU A 107 -19.07 10.27 -25.86
CA LEU A 107 -19.48 9.13 -25.04
C LEU A 107 -18.42 8.02 -25.06
N ASP A 108 -17.79 7.76 -26.21
CA ASP A 108 -16.73 6.77 -26.32
C ASP A 108 -15.55 7.12 -25.40
N VAL A 109 -15.14 8.40 -25.36
CA VAL A 109 -14.11 8.88 -24.42
C VAL A 109 -14.55 8.66 -22.96
N ILE A 110 -15.80 8.97 -22.62
CA ILE A 110 -16.32 8.75 -21.26
C ILE A 110 -16.29 7.25 -20.90
N ILE A 111 -16.69 6.38 -21.83
CA ILE A 111 -16.68 4.92 -21.65
C ILE A 111 -15.26 4.43 -21.43
N VAL A 112 -14.31 4.85 -22.26
CA VAL A 112 -12.88 4.48 -22.11
C VAL A 112 -12.35 4.91 -20.75
N LEU A 113 -12.64 6.13 -20.31
CA LEU A 113 -12.18 6.63 -19.02
C LEU A 113 -12.80 5.83 -17.86
N LEU A 114 -14.11 5.57 -17.89
CA LEU A 114 -14.80 4.85 -16.81
C LEU A 114 -14.41 3.37 -16.76
N ALA A 115 -14.50 2.66 -17.89
CA ALA A 115 -14.20 1.23 -17.98
C ALA A 115 -12.70 0.95 -17.83
N GLY A 116 -11.85 1.77 -18.45
CA GLY A 116 -10.39 1.65 -18.29
C GLY A 116 -9.95 1.89 -16.85
N THR A 117 -10.49 2.91 -16.18
CA THR A 117 -10.23 3.15 -14.75
C THR A 117 -10.74 2.00 -13.88
N THR A 118 -11.90 1.45 -14.21
CA THR A 118 -12.50 0.30 -13.51
C THR A 118 -11.61 -0.94 -13.61
N ALA A 119 -11.15 -1.28 -14.81
CA ALA A 119 -10.23 -2.38 -15.05
C ALA A 119 -8.89 -2.15 -14.34
N LEU A 120 -8.35 -0.93 -14.40
CA LEU A 120 -7.10 -0.56 -13.72
C LEU A 120 -7.21 -0.66 -12.19
N ALA A 121 -8.32 -0.19 -11.61
CA ALA A 121 -8.57 -0.27 -10.17
C ALA A 121 -8.61 -1.74 -9.70
N THR A 122 -9.31 -2.59 -10.45
CA THR A 122 -9.43 -4.01 -10.15
C THR A 122 -8.11 -4.75 -10.31
N HIS A 123 -7.36 -4.46 -11.38
CA HIS A 123 -6.00 -4.98 -11.58
C HIS A 123 -5.05 -4.54 -10.44
N THR A 124 -5.14 -3.28 -10.01
CA THR A 124 -4.32 -2.76 -8.90
C THR A 124 -4.65 -3.47 -7.59
N ALA A 125 -5.92 -3.82 -7.36
CA ALA A 125 -6.34 -4.60 -6.20
C ALA A 125 -5.69 -6.00 -6.23
N LYS A 126 -5.74 -6.70 -7.37
CA LYS A 126 -5.07 -8.00 -7.62
C LYS A 126 -3.54 -7.92 -7.43
N ALA A 127 -2.88 -6.94 -8.02
CA ALA A 127 -1.45 -6.77 -7.84
C ALA A 127 -1.08 -6.49 -6.36
N THR A 128 -1.95 -5.79 -5.62
CA THR A 128 -1.73 -5.51 -4.19
C THR A 128 -1.89 -6.76 -3.33
N THR A 129 -2.86 -7.63 -3.61
CA THR A 129 -3.02 -8.90 -2.87
C THR A 129 -1.81 -9.81 -3.06
N ARG A 130 -1.26 -9.88 -4.29
CA ARG A 130 -0.02 -10.61 -4.59
C ARG A 130 1.20 -10.05 -3.86
N LEU A 131 1.34 -8.73 -3.78
CA LEU A 131 2.41 -8.09 -3.01
C LEU A 131 2.34 -8.39 -1.51
N LEU A 132 1.15 -8.68 -0.98
CA LEU A 132 0.96 -9.08 0.41
C LEU A 132 1.24 -10.58 0.59
N SER A 133 0.77 -11.45 -0.31
CA SER A 133 1.02 -12.90 -0.22
C SER A 133 2.51 -13.23 -0.43
N ASN A 134 3.19 -12.57 -1.36
CA ASN A 134 4.61 -12.78 -1.65
C ASN A 134 5.55 -12.38 -0.49
N THR A 135 5.03 -11.83 0.62
CA THR A 135 5.81 -11.61 1.84
C THR A 135 6.05 -12.87 2.67
N SER A 136 5.28 -13.95 2.42
CA SER A 136 5.53 -15.30 2.92
C SER A 136 5.38 -16.27 1.75
N PRO A 137 6.49 -16.82 1.19
CA PRO A 137 6.46 -17.64 -0.02
C PRO A 137 5.92 -19.04 0.28
N GLU A 138 4.62 -19.14 0.56
CA GLU A 138 3.91 -20.41 0.60
C GLU A 138 3.23 -20.60 -0.77
N PRO A 139 3.70 -21.55 -1.60
CA PRO A 139 3.19 -21.74 -2.96
C PRO A 139 1.67 -21.98 -3.01
N PHE A 140 1.10 -22.53 -1.93
CA PHE A 140 -0.33 -22.72 -1.77
C PHE A 140 -1.13 -21.40 -1.79
N SER A 141 -0.60 -20.31 -1.22
CA SER A 141 -1.30 -19.03 -1.16
C SER A 141 -1.48 -18.40 -2.55
N ASN A 142 -0.45 -18.44 -3.39
CA ASN A 142 -0.53 -17.88 -4.74
C ASN A 142 -1.44 -18.71 -5.65
N ILE A 143 -1.40 -20.03 -5.52
CA ILE A 143 -2.32 -20.92 -6.25
C ILE A 143 -3.77 -20.65 -5.81
N ALA A 144 -4.05 -20.59 -4.50
CA ALA A 144 -5.39 -20.34 -3.99
C ALA A 144 -5.92 -18.97 -4.43
N LEU A 145 -5.08 -17.93 -4.44
CA LEU A 145 -5.45 -16.61 -4.94
C LEU A 145 -5.76 -16.63 -6.43
N SER A 146 -4.89 -17.22 -7.25
CA SER A 146 -5.08 -17.33 -8.71
C SER A 146 -6.36 -18.12 -9.06
N VAL A 147 -6.60 -19.26 -8.41
CA VAL A 147 -7.83 -20.04 -8.63
C VAL A 147 -9.07 -19.28 -8.13
N GLY A 148 -8.96 -18.58 -7.01
CA GLY A 148 -10.03 -17.73 -6.49
C GLY A 148 -10.39 -16.57 -7.43
N GLU A 149 -9.38 -15.97 -8.06
CA GLU A 149 -9.56 -14.94 -9.09
C GLU A 149 -10.32 -15.49 -10.30
N ASP A 150 -9.91 -16.65 -10.82
CA ASP A 150 -10.57 -17.28 -11.97
C ASP A 150 -12.03 -17.66 -11.64
N ALA A 151 -12.26 -18.21 -10.44
CA ALA A 151 -13.61 -18.50 -9.96
C ALA A 151 -14.45 -17.22 -9.81
N ALA A 152 -13.86 -16.11 -9.34
CA ALA A 152 -14.53 -14.82 -9.27
C ALA A 152 -14.88 -14.26 -10.65
N VAL A 153 -14.04 -14.48 -11.67
CA VAL A 153 -14.36 -14.10 -13.06
C VAL A 153 -15.52 -14.92 -13.60
N ILE A 154 -15.49 -16.25 -13.49
CA ILE A 154 -16.59 -17.11 -13.97
C ILE A 154 -17.90 -16.82 -13.22
N GLY A 155 -17.84 -16.71 -11.88
CA GLY A 155 -19.00 -16.36 -11.07
C GLY A 155 -19.51 -14.95 -11.36
N GLY A 156 -18.62 -13.99 -11.61
CA GLY A 156 -18.96 -12.64 -12.02
C GLY A 156 -19.67 -12.60 -13.37
N LEU A 157 -19.19 -13.36 -14.37
CA LEU A 157 -19.85 -13.48 -15.67
C LEU A 157 -21.26 -14.09 -15.54
N ALA A 158 -21.40 -15.15 -14.75
CA ALA A 158 -22.71 -15.74 -14.45
C ALA A 158 -23.64 -14.73 -13.76
N LEU A 159 -23.12 -13.95 -12.81
CA LEU A 159 -23.90 -12.93 -12.12
C LEU A 159 -24.31 -11.78 -13.06
N LEU A 160 -23.44 -11.36 -14.00
CA LEU A 160 -23.80 -10.36 -15.01
C LEU A 160 -24.90 -10.85 -15.94
N HIS A 161 -24.91 -12.15 -16.26
CA HIS A 161 -25.94 -12.75 -17.10
C HIS A 161 -27.29 -12.84 -16.38
N TYR A 162 -27.33 -13.38 -15.16
CA TYR A 162 -28.59 -13.64 -14.45
C TYR A 162 -29.11 -12.44 -13.64
N HIS A 163 -28.22 -11.64 -13.04
CA HIS A 163 -28.56 -10.57 -12.10
C HIS A 163 -27.65 -9.32 -12.27
N PRO A 164 -27.72 -8.62 -13.42
CA PRO A 164 -26.81 -7.51 -13.76
C PRO A 164 -26.83 -6.37 -12.71
N ILE A 165 -27.98 -6.03 -12.15
CA ILE A 165 -28.12 -4.98 -11.13
C ILE A 165 -27.41 -5.37 -9.82
N VAL A 166 -27.45 -6.65 -9.45
CA VAL A 166 -26.75 -7.17 -8.26
C VAL A 166 -25.25 -7.13 -8.51
N ALA A 167 -24.80 -7.57 -9.70
CA ALA A 167 -23.39 -7.48 -10.11
C ALA A 167 -22.87 -6.03 -10.05
N PHE A 168 -23.65 -5.08 -10.56
CA PHE A 168 -23.31 -3.67 -10.53
C PHE A 168 -23.21 -3.11 -9.11
N SER A 169 -24.12 -3.52 -8.23
CA SER A 169 -24.10 -3.11 -6.81
C SER A 169 -22.86 -3.64 -6.10
N ILE A 170 -22.50 -4.91 -6.31
CA ILE A 170 -21.26 -5.52 -5.78
C ILE A 170 -20.03 -4.80 -6.33
N PHE A 171 -20.01 -4.52 -7.63
CA PHE A 171 -18.95 -3.75 -8.28
C PHE A 171 -18.77 -2.37 -7.63
N LEU A 172 -19.84 -1.60 -7.45
CA LEU A 172 -19.76 -0.28 -6.82
C LEU A 172 -19.25 -0.33 -5.38
N ILE A 173 -19.65 -1.35 -4.61
CA ILE A 173 -19.13 -1.58 -3.25
C ILE A 173 -17.63 -1.89 -3.30
N ALA A 174 -17.19 -2.77 -4.20
CA ALA A 174 -15.77 -3.10 -4.37
C ALA A 174 -14.94 -1.88 -4.81
N LEU A 175 -15.46 -1.06 -5.73
CA LEU A 175 -14.82 0.15 -6.20
C LEU A 175 -14.72 1.22 -5.09
N ALA A 176 -15.79 1.40 -4.32
CA ALA A 176 -15.79 2.30 -3.16
C ALA A 176 -14.79 1.85 -2.10
N ALA A 177 -14.73 0.54 -1.82
CA ALA A 177 -13.72 -0.05 -0.94
C ALA A 177 -12.30 0.20 -1.46
N PHE A 178 -12.06 -0.01 -2.76
CA PHE A 178 -10.77 0.27 -3.38
C PHE A 178 -10.34 1.73 -3.17
N PHE A 179 -11.19 2.70 -3.53
CA PHE A 179 -10.87 4.13 -3.34
C PHE A 179 -10.70 4.52 -1.87
N TYR A 180 -11.45 3.90 -0.96
CA TYR A 180 -11.29 4.11 0.48
C TYR A 180 -9.93 3.61 0.99
N PHE A 181 -9.45 2.46 0.52
CA PHE A 181 -8.17 1.87 0.94
C PHE A 181 -6.95 2.36 0.12
N ALA A 182 -7.15 2.84 -1.11
CA ALA A 182 -6.09 3.26 -2.03
C ALA A 182 -5.11 4.27 -1.39
N PRO A 183 -5.52 5.32 -0.66
CA PRO A 183 -4.58 6.24 -0.02
C PRO A 183 -3.69 5.57 1.04
N LYS A 184 -4.16 4.49 1.69
CA LYS A 184 -3.35 3.72 2.65
C LYS A 184 -2.32 2.86 1.91
N ILE A 185 -2.75 2.21 0.82
CA ILE A 185 -1.92 1.36 -0.04
C ILE A 185 -0.81 2.20 -0.70
N LEU A 186 -1.18 3.29 -1.38
CA LEU A 186 -0.23 4.18 -2.07
C LEU A 186 0.85 4.74 -1.14
N ARG A 187 0.49 5.07 0.12
CA ARG A 187 1.47 5.50 1.13
C ARG A 187 2.47 4.39 1.47
N ALA A 188 2.01 3.16 1.65
CA ALA A 188 2.88 2.02 1.93
C ALA A 188 3.80 1.70 0.74
N THR A 189 3.24 1.67 -0.48
CA THR A 189 4.00 1.40 -1.71
C THR A 189 5.07 2.47 -1.95
N LYS A 190 4.74 3.76 -1.76
CA LYS A 190 5.70 4.87 -1.88
C LYS A 190 6.90 4.71 -0.95
N VAL A 191 6.68 4.28 0.30
CA VAL A 191 7.77 4.03 1.26
C VAL A 191 8.66 2.89 0.80
N LYS A 192 8.08 1.77 0.37
CA LYS A 192 8.86 0.62 -0.13
C LYS A 192 9.69 1.00 -1.36
N LEU A 193 9.08 1.67 -2.36
CA LEU A 193 9.79 2.15 -3.54
C LEU A 193 10.92 3.11 -3.18
N TRP A 194 10.68 4.03 -2.23
CA TRP A 194 11.72 4.93 -1.74
C TRP A 194 12.88 4.20 -1.05
N LEU A 195 12.60 3.16 -0.25
CA LEU A 195 13.65 2.34 0.38
C LEU A 195 14.46 1.55 -0.65
N VAL A 196 13.80 0.96 -1.65
CA VAL A 196 14.48 0.28 -2.77
C VAL A 196 15.38 1.26 -3.52
N TRP A 197 14.84 2.42 -3.88
CA TRP A 197 15.59 3.48 -4.56
C TRP A 197 16.80 3.95 -3.76
N ARG A 198 16.65 4.15 -2.44
CA ARG A 198 17.76 4.49 -1.54
C ARG A 198 18.81 3.38 -1.49
N LYS A 199 18.40 2.12 -1.37
CA LYS A 199 19.32 0.97 -1.33
C LYS A 199 20.13 0.84 -2.62
N LEU A 200 19.54 1.13 -3.78
CA LEU A 200 20.22 1.09 -5.07
C LEU A 200 21.21 2.24 -5.25
N ASN A 201 20.89 3.45 -4.75
CA ASN A 201 21.74 4.64 -4.92
C ASN A 201 22.77 4.86 -3.80
N GLU A 202 22.58 4.25 -2.63
CA GLU A 202 23.46 4.40 -1.47
C GLU A 202 23.86 3.01 -0.94
N PRO A 203 24.82 2.32 -1.60
CA PRO A 203 25.32 1.04 -1.12
C PRO A 203 25.91 1.21 0.29
N ALA A 204 25.57 0.30 1.20
CA ALA A 204 25.96 0.33 2.62
C ALA A 204 27.48 0.30 2.90
N PHE A 205 28.32 0.18 1.86
CA PHE A 205 29.76 0.03 1.95
C PHE A 205 30.54 1.35 2.17
N PHE A 206 29.90 2.50 2.07
CA PHE A 206 30.55 3.74 2.49
C PHE A 206 30.48 3.86 4.01
N HIS A 207 31.57 3.44 4.69
CA HIS A 207 31.83 3.82 6.09
C HIS A 207 31.98 5.35 6.16
N ARG A 208 30.85 6.05 6.17
CA ARG A 208 30.79 7.45 6.52
C ARG A 208 30.89 7.51 8.04
N GLU A 209 31.83 8.28 8.58
CA GLU A 209 31.77 8.65 9.98
C GLU A 209 30.37 9.20 10.27
N ALA A 210 29.59 8.47 11.06
CA ALA A 210 28.21 8.83 11.33
C ALA A 210 28.21 10.07 12.23
N THR A 211 28.22 11.25 11.63
CA THR A 211 27.91 12.52 12.30
C THR A 211 26.40 12.65 12.34
N LEU A 212 25.86 12.82 13.54
CA LEU A 212 24.41 12.95 13.69
C LEU A 212 23.98 14.31 13.12
N PRO A 213 23.02 14.33 12.18
CA PRO A 213 22.55 15.58 11.59
C PRO A 213 21.90 16.45 12.67
N LEU A 214 22.41 17.66 12.85
CA LEU A 214 21.86 18.65 13.79
C LEU A 214 20.69 19.44 13.20
N ASN A 215 20.62 19.51 11.87
CA ASN A 215 19.66 20.37 11.17
C ASN A 215 18.43 19.59 10.70
N LEU A 216 17.27 20.05 11.14
CA LEU A 216 15.99 19.57 10.65
C LEU A 216 15.70 20.17 9.26
N PRO A 217 15.22 19.40 8.26
CA PRO A 217 14.87 19.94 6.95
C PRO A 217 13.88 21.11 7.08
N ALA A 218 14.05 22.18 6.29
CA ALA A 218 13.25 23.40 6.39
C ALA A 218 11.72 23.16 6.38
N LYS A 219 11.25 22.16 5.61
CA LYS A 219 9.83 21.78 5.55
C LYS A 219 9.27 21.26 6.89
N LEU A 220 10.12 20.69 7.72
CA LEU A 220 9.79 20.14 9.05
C LEU A 220 10.15 21.11 10.18
N ALA A 221 11.09 22.03 9.97
CA ALA A 221 11.46 23.07 10.93
C ALA A 221 10.24 23.86 11.43
N SER A 222 9.37 24.31 10.50
CA SER A 222 8.11 25.01 10.85
C SER A 222 7.11 24.17 11.64
N VAL A 223 7.19 22.84 11.55
CA VAL A 223 6.31 21.94 12.31
C VAL A 223 6.87 21.74 13.71
N PHE A 224 8.18 21.53 13.83
CA PHE A 224 8.87 21.40 15.10
C PHE A 224 8.80 22.69 15.92
N SER A 225 9.03 23.86 15.31
CA SER A 225 9.02 25.15 16.02
C SER A 225 7.67 25.48 16.66
N LYS A 226 6.56 25.00 16.10
CA LYS A 226 5.22 25.17 16.69
C LYS A 226 5.00 24.31 17.93
N GLN A 227 5.72 23.20 18.05
CA GLN A 227 5.64 22.29 19.19
C GLN A 227 6.70 22.64 20.24
N ASN A 228 7.88 23.06 19.81
CA ASN A 228 8.98 23.49 20.65
C ASN A 228 8.77 24.92 21.15
N LEU A 229 7.81 25.10 22.05
CA LEU A 229 7.47 26.41 22.64
C LEU A 229 8.54 26.89 23.62
N LEU A 230 9.36 25.99 24.16
CA LEU A 230 10.39 26.27 25.16
C LEU A 230 11.75 26.64 24.53
N GLY A 231 11.86 26.62 23.20
CA GLY A 231 13.09 27.00 22.50
C GLY A 231 14.22 25.98 22.63
N GLU A 232 13.88 24.70 22.85
CA GLU A 232 14.82 23.60 23.00
C GLU A 232 15.77 23.49 21.81
N THR A 233 17.04 23.20 22.09
CA THR A 233 18.08 23.04 21.09
C THR A 233 18.14 21.59 20.60
N ILE A 234 18.23 21.42 19.27
CA ILE A 234 18.27 20.09 18.67
C ILE A 234 19.64 19.44 18.97
N SER A 235 19.60 18.27 19.62
CA SER A 235 20.76 17.41 19.83
C SER A 235 21.06 16.60 18.57
N TRP A 236 20.01 16.08 17.92
CA TRP A 236 20.07 15.45 16.61
C TRP A 236 18.67 15.34 16.00
N ALA A 237 18.61 15.32 14.66
CA ALA A 237 17.38 15.22 13.89
C ALA A 237 17.57 14.32 12.67
N VAL A 238 17.11 13.06 12.74
CA VAL A 238 17.33 12.09 11.67
C VAL A 238 16.06 11.87 10.84
N PRO A 239 16.10 12.13 9.53
CA PRO A 239 15.00 11.79 8.62
C PRO A 239 14.64 10.30 8.67
N CYS A 240 13.34 10.02 8.82
CA CYS A 240 12.82 8.66 8.95
C CYS A 240 11.42 8.55 8.35
N VAL A 241 10.93 7.30 8.29
CA VAL A 241 9.53 7.00 8.04
C VAL A 241 8.91 6.44 9.30
N SER A 242 7.74 6.92 9.69
CA SER A 242 7.02 6.35 10.82
C SER A 242 6.54 4.92 10.53
N GLY A 243 6.78 4.02 11.47
CA GLY A 243 6.08 2.75 11.60
C GLY A 243 4.78 2.93 12.39
N ARG A 244 4.29 1.84 13.00
CA ARG A 244 3.12 1.89 13.87
C ARG A 244 3.47 2.58 15.19
N GLY A 245 2.62 3.48 15.67
CA GLY A 245 2.79 4.16 16.95
C GLY A 245 1.50 4.84 17.41
N ARG A 246 1.39 5.15 18.71
CA ARG A 246 0.24 5.89 19.24
C ARG A 246 0.22 7.30 18.65
N ARG A 247 -0.92 7.73 18.10
CA ARG A 247 -1.13 9.04 17.43
C ARG A 247 -0.21 9.31 16.23
N ILE A 248 0.63 8.37 15.82
CA ILE A 248 1.48 8.43 14.63
C ILE A 248 0.97 7.40 13.63
N ALA A 249 0.43 7.87 12.51
CA ALA A 249 0.05 6.95 11.44
C ALA A 249 1.31 6.33 10.82
N PRO A 250 1.26 5.06 10.37
CA PRO A 250 2.38 4.44 9.67
C PRO A 250 2.58 5.07 8.29
N ASN A 251 3.78 4.91 7.75
CA ASN A 251 4.22 5.34 6.43
C ASN A 251 4.16 6.86 6.23
N LEU A 252 4.45 7.64 7.28
CA LEU A 252 4.63 9.09 7.17
C LEU A 252 6.12 9.42 7.08
N PHE A 253 6.49 10.17 6.05
CA PHE A 253 7.83 10.76 5.96
C PHE A 253 7.97 11.90 6.97
N GLY A 254 9.05 11.88 7.72
CA GLY A 254 9.33 12.86 8.76
C GLY A 254 10.77 12.78 9.22
N ALA A 255 11.00 13.21 10.46
CA ALA A 255 12.26 13.06 11.17
C ALA A 255 11.98 12.76 12.64
N LEU A 256 12.91 12.02 13.25
CA LEU A 256 12.95 11.83 14.69
C LEU A 256 13.94 12.84 15.26
N VAL A 257 13.52 13.60 16.27
CA VAL A 257 14.27 14.71 16.85
C VAL A 257 14.46 14.46 18.34
N ALA A 258 15.69 14.62 18.81
CA ALA A 258 16.02 14.72 20.22
C ALA A 258 16.55 16.11 20.54
N THR A 259 16.27 16.59 21.74
CA THR A 259 16.70 17.90 22.24
C THR A 259 17.70 17.75 23.39
N ASN A 260 18.51 18.77 23.64
CA ASN A 260 19.54 18.73 24.68
C ASN A 260 18.95 18.92 26.08
N GLU A 261 17.85 19.66 26.18
CA GLU A 261 17.18 20.03 27.42
C GLU A 261 16.35 18.87 27.98
N GLU A 262 15.70 18.09 27.11
CA GLU A 262 14.89 16.92 27.48
C GLU A 262 15.38 15.64 26.78
N PRO A 263 16.57 15.10 27.13
CA PRO A 263 17.19 13.97 26.43
C PRO A 263 16.40 12.65 26.54
N ARG A 264 15.40 12.59 27.43
CA ARG A 264 14.49 11.45 27.61
C ARG A 264 13.17 11.57 26.86
N LYS A 265 13.02 12.60 26.04
CA LYS A 265 11.89 12.72 25.13
C LYS A 265 12.38 12.70 23.69
N LEU A 266 11.62 12.01 22.84
CA LEU A 266 11.83 12.04 21.40
C LEU A 266 10.61 12.60 20.71
N THR A 267 10.81 13.50 19.77
CA THR A 267 9.72 14.09 19.00
C THR A 267 9.78 13.62 17.56
N PHE A 268 8.74 12.92 17.11
CA PHE A 268 8.55 12.66 15.68
C PHE A 268 7.86 13.87 15.04
N VAL A 269 8.46 14.39 13.97
CA VAL A 269 7.97 15.55 13.23
C VAL A 269 7.76 15.15 11.77
N GLY A 270 6.55 15.33 11.26
CA GLY A 270 6.18 14.93 9.90
C GLY A 270 4.95 15.66 9.38
N ARG A 271 4.44 15.20 8.23
CA ARG A 271 3.20 15.70 7.63
C ARG A 271 2.35 14.56 7.09
N LYS A 272 1.03 14.63 7.32
CA LYS A 272 0.03 13.74 6.70
C LYS A 272 -0.79 14.54 5.70
N GLY A 273 -0.40 14.49 4.43
CA GLY A 273 -0.89 15.43 3.43
C GLY A 273 -0.42 16.85 3.80
N THR A 274 -1.35 17.79 3.95
CA THR A 274 -1.06 19.15 4.42
C THR A 274 -1.00 19.28 5.94
N LYS A 275 -1.60 18.33 6.68
CA LYS A 275 -1.71 18.40 8.14
C LYS A 275 -0.35 18.13 8.81
N PRO A 276 0.18 19.05 9.65
CA PRO A 276 1.37 18.79 10.44
C PRO A 276 1.10 17.68 11.45
N VAL A 277 2.10 16.82 11.67
CA VAL A 277 2.07 15.77 12.68
C VAL A 277 3.33 15.93 13.52
N ALA A 278 3.16 16.10 14.82
CA ALA A 278 4.24 16.33 15.74
C ALA A 278 3.86 15.60 17.04
N GLN A 279 4.64 14.59 17.44
CA GLN A 279 4.31 13.73 18.56
C GLN A 279 5.55 13.45 19.39
N THR A 280 5.50 13.87 20.65
CA THR A 280 6.54 13.58 21.65
C THR A 280 6.29 12.22 22.29
N ILE A 281 7.38 11.50 22.53
CA ILE A 281 7.43 10.14 23.05
C ILE A 281 8.32 10.22 24.29
N GLU A 282 7.73 9.97 25.44
CA GLU A 282 8.46 9.78 26.70
C GLU A 282 9.15 8.43 26.66
N LEU A 283 10.43 8.42 27.02
CA LEU A 283 11.26 7.21 27.00
C LEU A 283 11.34 6.53 28.35
N ASP A 284 10.89 7.16 29.43
CA ASP A 284 10.88 6.55 30.76
C ASP A 284 10.02 5.27 30.77
N GLY A 285 10.56 4.19 31.31
CA GLY A 285 9.93 2.85 31.28
C GLY A 285 9.92 2.16 29.91
N MET A 286 10.56 2.74 28.89
CA MET A 286 10.67 2.16 27.55
C MET A 286 12.03 1.48 27.34
N THR A 287 12.02 0.47 26.47
CA THR A 287 13.19 -0.23 25.95
C THR A 287 13.40 0.15 24.48
N ILE A 288 14.66 0.29 24.09
CA ILE A 288 15.07 0.62 22.72
C ILE A 288 15.70 -0.62 22.08
N ALA A 289 15.14 -1.05 20.96
CA ALA A 289 15.69 -2.13 20.15
C ALA A 289 15.92 -1.67 18.71
N ARG A 290 16.94 -2.28 18.09
CA ARG A 290 17.18 -2.19 16.65
C ARG A 290 16.67 -3.47 16.00
N GLU A 291 15.91 -3.32 14.93
CA GLU A 291 15.40 -4.41 14.12
C GLU A 291 15.92 -4.23 12.67
N PRO A 292 17.10 -4.77 12.31
CA PRO A 292 17.61 -4.71 10.95
C PRO A 292 16.74 -5.55 10.01
N LYS A 293 16.41 -5.01 8.84
CA LYS A 293 15.64 -5.68 7.78
C LYS A 293 16.35 -5.56 6.43
N PHE A 294 15.88 -6.30 5.43
CA PHE A 294 16.52 -6.32 4.11
C PHE A 294 16.61 -4.94 3.44
N LEU A 295 15.57 -4.11 3.55
CA LEU A 295 15.51 -2.77 2.94
C LEU A 295 15.71 -1.62 3.93
N SER A 296 15.64 -1.89 5.23
CA SER A 296 15.60 -0.84 6.25
C SER A 296 16.32 -1.22 7.53
N GLU A 297 16.75 -0.21 8.27
CA GLU A 297 17.14 -0.32 9.68
C GLU A 297 16.00 0.27 10.50
N ASN A 298 15.40 -0.51 11.40
CA ASN A 298 14.29 -0.02 12.21
C ASN A 298 14.73 0.27 13.64
N LEU A 299 14.34 1.43 14.16
CA LEU A 299 14.40 1.74 15.59
C LEU A 299 13.04 1.49 16.21
N VAL A 300 13.00 0.69 17.26
CA VAL A 300 11.78 0.26 17.92
C VAL A 300 11.83 0.63 19.39
N ILE A 301 10.79 1.30 19.86
CA ILE A 301 10.63 1.78 21.23
C ILE A 301 9.38 1.11 21.78
N PHE A 302 9.52 0.35 22.86
CA PHE A 302 8.42 -0.44 23.43
C PHE A 302 8.53 -0.49 24.96
N PRO A 303 7.44 -0.69 25.70
CA PRO A 303 7.49 -0.74 27.16
C PRO A 303 8.32 -1.92 27.66
N ALA A 304 9.12 -1.71 28.71
CA ALA A 304 9.97 -2.76 29.28
C ALA A 304 9.15 -3.94 29.84
N GLU A 305 7.96 -3.66 30.39
CA GLU A 305 7.03 -4.66 30.93
C GLU A 305 6.25 -5.43 29.85
N GLY A 306 6.49 -5.15 28.56
CA GLY A 306 5.86 -5.83 27.43
C GLY A 306 4.39 -5.46 27.17
N ARG A 307 3.70 -4.83 28.14
CA ARG A 307 2.35 -4.27 27.95
C ARG A 307 2.43 -2.78 27.64
N GLY A 308 1.87 -2.37 26.50
CA GLY A 308 1.67 -0.96 26.15
C GLY A 308 2.10 -0.60 24.74
N GLN A 309 2.41 0.67 24.51
CA GLN A 309 2.50 1.25 23.17
C GLN A 309 3.88 1.07 22.55
N LYS A 310 3.95 0.33 21.45
CA LYS A 310 5.15 0.22 20.61
C LYS A 310 5.17 1.33 19.57
N TYR A 311 6.30 2.02 19.45
CA TYR A 311 6.64 2.93 18.36
C TYR A 311 7.72 2.29 17.49
N SER A 312 7.62 2.48 16.19
CA SER A 312 8.62 2.02 15.24
C SER A 312 8.94 3.15 14.28
N PHE A 313 10.22 3.29 13.94
CA PHE A 313 10.72 4.23 12.95
C PHE A 313 11.64 3.48 11.99
N VAL A 314 11.45 3.74 10.70
CA VAL A 314 12.07 3.02 9.59
C VAL A 314 13.07 3.95 8.92
N PHE A 315 14.31 3.50 8.82
CA PHE A 315 15.41 4.24 8.21
C PHE A 315 15.99 3.43 7.03
N PRO A 316 16.56 4.08 6.00
CA PRO A 316 17.31 3.39 4.96
C PRO A 316 18.51 2.62 5.55
N ARG A 317 18.88 1.50 4.93
CA ARG A 317 20.07 0.72 5.36
C ARG A 317 21.37 1.50 5.29
N SER A 318 21.47 2.51 4.41
CA SER A 318 22.62 3.42 4.33
C SER A 318 22.88 4.19 5.63
N ARG A 319 21.90 4.27 6.54
CA ARG A 319 22.02 4.97 7.83
C ARG A 319 22.21 4.06 9.02
N ALA A 320 22.51 2.77 8.82
CA ALA A 320 22.60 1.81 9.92
C ALA A 320 23.55 2.26 11.06
N ALA A 321 24.70 2.85 10.71
CA ALA A 321 25.66 3.37 11.67
C ALA A 321 25.14 4.56 12.50
N GLU A 322 24.32 5.45 11.92
CA GLU A 322 23.66 6.54 12.66
C GLU A 322 22.67 5.96 13.69
N ILE A 323 21.90 4.95 13.28
CA ILE A 323 20.88 4.32 14.13
C ILE A 323 21.52 3.47 15.24
N GLU A 324 22.69 2.90 14.99
CA GLU A 324 23.53 2.27 16.02
C GLU A 324 23.88 3.26 17.13
N LYS A 325 24.51 4.38 16.76
CA LYS A 325 24.91 5.42 17.71
C LYS A 325 23.72 5.98 18.49
N ILE A 326 22.58 6.23 17.81
CA ILE A 326 21.36 6.68 18.47
C ILE A 326 20.84 5.62 19.45
N GLY A 327 20.78 4.36 19.04
CA GLY A 327 20.33 3.27 19.90
C GLY A 327 21.19 3.12 21.15
N ASP A 328 22.51 3.25 21.03
CA ASP A 328 23.44 3.20 22.15
C ASP A 328 23.30 4.40 23.09
N TYR A 329 23.24 5.62 22.53
CA TYR A 329 23.00 6.86 23.26
C TYR A 329 21.71 6.80 24.08
N LEU A 330 20.60 6.40 23.47
CA LEU A 330 19.30 6.30 24.16
C LEU A 330 19.31 5.24 25.25
N ARG A 331 19.92 4.07 25.00
CA ARG A 331 20.07 3.04 26.03
C ARG A 331 20.92 3.51 27.20
N GLN A 332 21.97 4.29 26.93
CA GLN A 332 22.82 4.85 27.98
C GLN A 332 22.04 5.84 28.87
N ILE A 333 21.25 6.74 28.28
CA ILE A 333 20.46 7.71 29.04
C ILE A 333 19.41 7.04 29.93
N LEU A 334 18.82 5.95 29.46
CA LEU A 334 17.79 5.20 30.18
C LEU A 334 18.34 4.29 31.28
N ARG A 335 19.65 4.02 31.31
CA ARG A 335 20.29 3.24 32.38
C ARG A 335 20.40 4.00 33.70
N PHE A 336 20.39 5.33 33.67
CA PHE A 336 20.51 6.16 34.87
C PHE A 336 19.14 6.76 35.21
N PRO A 337 18.69 6.80 36.48
CA PRO A 337 17.45 7.46 36.88
C PRO A 337 17.52 8.99 36.67
N PRO A 338 16.39 9.71 36.61
CA PRO A 338 16.40 11.16 36.41
C PRO A 338 17.09 11.83 37.60
N ALA A 339 17.90 12.86 37.35
CA ALA A 339 18.67 13.57 38.39
C ALA A 339 17.82 14.09 39.57
N THR A 340 16.50 14.20 39.39
CA THR A 340 15.54 14.62 40.40
C THR A 340 15.35 13.61 41.54
N GLU A 341 15.51 12.30 41.30
CA GLU A 341 15.41 11.30 42.39
C GLU A 341 16.66 11.28 43.28
N THR A 342 17.82 11.61 42.73
CA THR A 342 19.09 11.65 43.48
C THR A 342 19.10 12.78 44.52
N LEU A 343 18.41 13.89 44.26
CA LEU A 343 18.30 15.02 45.20
C LEU A 343 17.31 14.76 46.34
N LEU A 344 16.23 14.02 46.10
CA LEU A 344 15.25 13.64 47.14
C LEU A 344 15.79 12.57 48.09
N GLN A 345 16.66 11.67 47.61
CA GLN A 345 17.37 10.72 48.47
C GLN A 345 18.57 11.34 49.21
N GLY A 346 19.21 12.37 48.65
CA GLY A 346 20.31 13.09 49.31
C GLY A 346 19.85 14.05 50.43
N SER A 347 18.64 14.60 50.34
CA SER A 347 18.10 15.54 51.35
C SER A 347 17.49 14.85 52.58
N THR A 348 17.11 13.57 52.49
CA THR A 348 16.54 12.83 53.62
C THR A 348 17.62 12.22 54.53
N ALA A 349 18.87 12.13 54.08
CA ALA A 349 19.98 11.57 54.86
C ALA A 349 20.68 12.59 55.79
N THR A 350 20.43 13.89 55.64
CA THR A 350 21.12 14.95 56.40
C THR A 350 20.30 15.58 57.53
N SER A 351 19.06 15.15 57.76
CA SER A 351 18.18 15.71 58.81
C SER A 351 18.14 14.90 60.12
N SER A 352 18.94 13.84 60.28
CA SER A 352 18.92 12.96 61.47
C SER A 352 20.23 12.93 62.25
N ALA A 353 20.95 14.06 62.31
CA ALA A 353 22.12 14.23 63.16
C ALA A 353 22.15 15.63 63.79
N THR A 354 21.28 15.86 64.79
CA THR A 354 21.48 16.80 65.90
C THR A 354 20.71 16.33 67.12
#